data_AF-A0A954SN23-F1
#
_entry.id   AF-A0A954SN23-F1
#
_cell.length_a   1.000
_cell.length_b   1.000
_cell.length_c   1.000
_cell.angle_alpha   90.00
_cell.angle_beta   90.00
_cell.angle_gamma   90.00
#
_symmetry.space_group_name_H-M   'P 1'
#
loop_
_entity.id
_entity.type
_entity.pdbx_description
1 polymer ?
#
loop_
_entity_poly.entity_id
_entity_poly.type
_entity_poly.pdbx_seq_one_letter_code
_entity_poly.pdbx_strand_id
1 'polypeptide(L)'
;MAKKHSSIQFETASGPSLFGRWLVLCGLAFGGLVLLGTGSDCRGVQPVAPSIPDYASVRGRMLNWIDTHKDASEEARLAAIQSWPEVGEVTSPDELWDRSLRTFVKLDPKTREFLGQLGRRSELPRPHDAALLYEADRGDFFLANLRLHYARWLTQHELSELALEVIDQINTSEVIS
;
A
#
# COMPACT_ATOMS: atom_id res chain seq x y z
N MET A 1 -39.23 -35.70 37.51
CA MET A 1 -39.57 -34.52 38.34
C MET A 1 -39.03 -33.28 37.66
N ALA A 2 -39.90 -32.30 37.46
CA ALA A 2 -39.74 -31.18 36.54
C ALA A 2 -39.32 -29.88 37.23
N LYS A 3 -38.94 -28.90 36.40
CA LYS A 3 -38.66 -27.46 36.65
C LYS A 3 -37.22 -27.18 37.13
N LYS A 4 -36.51 -26.17 36.60
CA LYS A 4 -37.02 -24.85 36.20
C LYS A 4 -36.10 -24.22 35.13
N HIS A 5 -36.70 -23.87 33.99
CA HIS A 5 -36.16 -22.88 33.06
C HIS A 5 -36.09 -21.52 33.76
N SER A 6 -34.98 -20.80 33.60
CA SER A 6 -34.89 -19.37 33.93
C SER A 6 -34.60 -18.60 32.66
N SER A 7 -35.67 -18.05 32.08
CA SER A 7 -35.64 -17.05 31.03
C SER A 7 -35.14 -15.73 31.60
N ILE A 8 -34.11 -15.13 30.98
CA ILE A 8 -33.77 -13.72 31.20
C ILE A 8 -34.27 -12.98 29.95
N GLN A 9 -35.29 -12.15 30.17
CA GLN A 9 -35.88 -11.29 29.17
C GLN A 9 -35.06 -10.02 29.00
N PHE A 10 -35.06 -9.52 27.76
CA PHE A 10 -34.61 -8.19 27.37
C PHE A 10 -35.46 -7.12 28.06
N GLU A 11 -34.81 -6.18 28.75
CA GLU A 11 -35.41 -4.91 29.15
C GLU A 11 -34.68 -3.77 28.46
N THR A 12 -35.40 -3.15 27.51
CA THR A 12 -35.10 -1.87 26.90
C THR A 12 -35.36 -0.75 27.91
N ALA A 13 -34.37 0.08 28.20
CA ALA A 13 -34.56 1.32 28.95
C ALA A 13 -33.99 2.51 28.16
N SER A 14 -34.88 3.10 27.35
CA SER A 14 -34.78 4.45 26.82
C SER A 14 -35.05 5.45 27.95
N GLY A 15 -34.05 6.25 28.32
CA GLY A 15 -34.20 7.34 29.30
C GLY A 15 -34.46 8.69 28.62
N PRO A 16 -35.46 9.48 29.06
CA PRO A 16 -35.78 10.79 28.48
C PRO A 16 -35.00 11.96 29.09
N SER A 17 -34.92 13.00 28.26
CA SER A 17 -34.63 14.44 28.43
C SER A 17 -34.53 15.07 29.83
N LEU A 18 -33.69 16.12 29.94
CA LEU A 18 -34.05 17.49 30.37
C LEU A 18 -32.81 18.33 30.72
N PHE A 19 -32.26 19.08 29.75
CA PHE A 19 -31.59 20.38 29.92
C PHE A 19 -31.53 20.95 28.50
N GLY A 20 -32.22 22.01 28.09
CA GLY A 20 -32.60 23.18 28.85
C GLY A 20 -32.12 24.42 28.06
N ARG A 21 -32.85 24.73 26.99
CA ARG A 21 -33.19 26.08 26.48
C ARG A 21 -32.09 27.15 26.51
N TRP A 22 -31.53 27.45 25.34
CA TRP A 22 -31.28 28.84 24.93
C TRP A 22 -31.64 29.02 23.46
N LEU A 23 -32.81 29.60 23.23
CA LEU A 23 -33.29 30.13 21.95
C LEU A 23 -33.49 31.62 22.19
N VAL A 24 -32.64 32.47 21.62
CA VAL A 24 -32.96 33.87 21.37
C VAL A 24 -32.63 34.17 19.92
N LEU A 25 -33.71 34.33 19.16
CA LEU A 25 -33.79 34.89 17.81
C LEU A 25 -33.37 36.36 17.80
N CYS A 26 -32.57 36.74 16.81
CA CYS A 26 -32.46 38.05 16.17
C CYS A 26 -31.42 37.89 15.05
N GLY A 27 -31.61 38.20 13.79
CA GLY A 27 -32.68 38.79 13.00
C GLY A 27 -32.11 38.87 11.58
N LEU A 28 -32.92 38.52 10.58
CA LEU A 28 -32.56 38.61 9.16
C LEU A 28 -32.28 40.07 8.78
N ALA A 29 -31.13 40.33 8.13
CA ALA A 29 -30.96 41.49 7.28
C ALA A 29 -30.16 41.10 6.03
N PHE A 30 -30.88 41.13 4.92
CA PHE A 30 -30.42 41.09 3.53
C PHE A 30 -29.27 42.07 3.26
N GLY A 31 -28.30 41.66 2.45
CA GLY A 31 -27.32 42.58 1.86
C GLY A 31 -26.20 41.82 1.14
N GLY A 32 -26.37 41.60 -0.16
CA GLY A 32 -25.34 41.01 -0.99
C GLY A 32 -24.08 41.90 -1.06
N LEU A 33 -22.92 41.27 -0.99
CA LEU A 33 -21.71 41.80 -1.63
C LEU A 33 -20.88 40.64 -2.17
N VAL A 34 -20.58 40.80 -3.45
CA VAL A 34 -19.83 39.93 -4.33
C VAL A 34 -18.32 40.05 -4.07
N LEU A 35 -17.62 38.94 -4.34
CA LEU A 35 -16.17 38.78 -4.58
C LEU A 35 -15.22 38.99 -3.38
N LEU A 36 -14.62 37.89 -2.95
CA LEU A 36 -13.18 37.65 -3.14
C LEU A 36 -12.93 36.15 -3.07
N GLY A 37 -12.34 35.62 -4.16
CA GLY A 37 -11.98 34.22 -4.25
C GLY A 37 -10.95 33.87 -3.19
N THR A 38 -11.28 32.91 -2.33
CA THR A 38 -10.27 32.06 -1.73
C THR A 38 -9.92 31.02 -2.79
N GLY A 39 -9.04 31.41 -3.72
CA GLY A 39 -8.23 30.42 -4.41
C GLY A 39 -7.60 29.58 -3.31
N SER A 40 -8.02 28.32 -3.21
CA SER A 40 -7.31 27.36 -2.39
C SER A 40 -5.90 27.35 -2.93
N ASP A 41 -4.98 27.93 -2.16
CA ASP A 41 -3.55 27.76 -2.35
C ASP A 41 -3.33 26.25 -2.45
N CYS A 42 -3.17 25.75 -3.67
CA CYS A 42 -2.41 24.54 -3.94
C CYS A 42 -0.97 24.88 -3.58
N ARG A 43 -0.70 25.04 -2.28
CA ARG A 43 0.64 25.12 -1.73
C ARG A 43 1.37 23.95 -2.36
N GLY A 44 2.35 24.28 -3.20
CA GLY A 44 3.28 23.31 -3.72
C GLY A 44 3.86 22.58 -2.52
N VAL A 45 3.33 21.39 -2.25
CA VAL A 45 4.07 20.37 -1.53
C VAL A 45 5.23 20.09 -2.46
N GLN A 46 6.35 20.78 -2.25
CA GLN A 46 7.60 20.36 -2.85
C GLN A 46 7.72 18.88 -2.53
N PRO A 47 7.91 18.00 -3.54
CA PRO A 47 8.22 16.62 -3.26
C PRO A 47 9.52 16.64 -2.46
N VAL A 48 9.43 16.44 -1.15
CA VAL A 48 10.60 16.18 -0.31
C VAL A 48 11.13 14.85 -0.83
N ALA A 49 12.19 14.90 -1.61
CA ALA A 49 12.93 13.71 -1.96
C ALA A 49 13.36 13.06 -0.62
N PRO A 50 12.96 11.82 -0.34
CA PRO A 50 13.34 11.18 0.90
C PRO A 50 14.86 11.11 0.96
N SER A 51 15.46 11.71 1.99
CA SER A 51 16.89 11.61 2.23
C SER A 51 17.24 10.15 2.48
N ILE A 52 18.15 9.59 1.70
CA ILE A 52 18.67 8.25 1.92
C ILE A 52 19.42 8.25 3.25
N PRO A 53 18.98 7.46 4.25
CA PRO A 53 19.66 7.41 5.54
C PRO A 53 21.02 6.71 5.37
N ASP A 54 22.06 7.23 6.01
CA ASP A 54 23.37 6.58 6.04
C ASP A 54 23.35 5.29 6.89
N TYR A 55 24.36 4.44 6.68
CA TYR A 55 24.49 3.16 7.39
C TYR A 55 24.52 3.31 8.92
N ALA A 56 25.24 4.31 9.44
CA ALA A 56 25.40 4.47 10.89
C ALA A 56 24.07 4.82 11.56
N SER A 57 23.27 5.68 10.92
CA SER A 57 21.92 6.04 11.34
C SER A 57 20.98 4.84 11.35
N VAL A 58 20.96 4.05 10.26
CA VAL A 58 20.12 2.84 10.18
C VAL A 58 20.56 1.81 11.23
N ARG A 59 21.87 1.54 11.34
CA ARG A 59 22.43 0.62 12.33
C ARG A 59 22.02 1.00 13.75
N GLY A 60 22.17 2.26 14.14
CA GLY A 60 21.79 2.72 15.48
C GLY A 60 20.31 2.47 15.79
N ARG A 61 19.43 2.74 14.82
CA ARG A 61 17.99 2.44 14.96
C ARG A 61 17.71 0.95 15.06
N MET A 62 18.39 0.13 14.26
CA MET A 62 18.21 -1.31 14.25
C MET A 62 18.69 -1.97 15.54
N LEU A 63 19.84 -1.58 16.07
CA LEU A 63 20.33 -2.11 17.35
C LEU A 63 19.39 -1.72 18.50
N ASN A 64 18.93 -0.47 18.54
CA ASN A 64 17.94 -0.03 19.53
C ASN A 64 16.63 -0.85 19.41
N TRP A 65 16.15 -1.09 18.20
CA TRP A 65 14.97 -1.92 17.96
C TRP A 65 15.18 -3.39 18.37
N ILE A 66 16.36 -3.97 18.12
CA ILE A 66 16.70 -5.33 18.56
C ILE A 66 16.63 -5.43 20.10
N ASP A 67 17.07 -4.40 20.81
CA ASP A 67 17.06 -4.37 22.27
C ASP A 67 15.64 -4.30 22.88
N THR A 68 14.63 -3.87 22.12
CA THR A 68 13.23 -3.91 22.58
C THR A 68 12.61 -5.31 22.49
N HIS A 69 13.19 -6.24 21.73
CA HIS A 69 12.65 -7.59 21.46
C HIS A 69 13.29 -8.65 22.38
N LYS A 70 13.05 -8.51 23.69
CA LYS A 70 13.61 -9.38 24.73
C LYS A 70 12.96 -10.77 24.80
N ASP A 71 11.83 -10.93 24.13
CA ASP A 71 11.07 -12.17 24.01
C ASP A 71 11.64 -13.11 22.93
N ALA A 72 12.48 -12.60 22.02
CA ALA A 72 13.24 -13.42 21.09
C ALA A 72 14.34 -14.22 21.81
N SER A 73 14.73 -15.37 21.24
CA SER A 73 15.83 -16.17 21.79
C SER A 73 17.15 -15.39 21.71
N GLU A 74 18.03 -15.64 22.68
CA GLU A 74 19.33 -14.96 22.71
C GLU A 74 20.16 -15.25 21.46
N GLU A 75 20.08 -16.46 20.93
CA GLU A 75 20.69 -16.83 19.66
C GLU A 75 20.17 -15.97 18.49
N ALA A 76 18.86 -15.75 18.40
CA ALA A 76 18.27 -14.93 17.35
C ALA A 76 18.68 -13.46 17.50
N ARG A 77 18.74 -12.94 18.73
CA ARG A 77 19.21 -11.57 19.03
C ARG A 77 20.67 -11.38 18.65
N LEU A 78 21.55 -12.31 19.03
CA LEU A 78 22.96 -12.26 18.67
C LEU A 78 23.16 -12.34 17.15
N ALA A 79 22.44 -13.23 16.47
CA ALA A 79 22.48 -13.33 15.01
C ALA A 79 21.98 -12.04 14.32
N ALA A 80 20.98 -11.36 14.90
CA ALA A 80 20.51 -10.07 14.41
C ALA A 80 21.57 -8.98 14.61
N ILE A 81 22.20 -8.89 15.77
CA ILE A 81 23.29 -7.93 16.04
C ILE A 81 24.47 -8.15 15.10
N GLN A 82 24.86 -9.41 14.86
CA GLN A 82 25.94 -9.76 13.94
C GLN A 82 25.67 -9.34 12.49
N SER A 83 24.40 -9.20 12.09
CA SER A 83 24.06 -8.69 10.75
C SER A 83 24.31 -7.18 10.58
N TRP A 84 24.62 -6.47 11.67
CA TRP A 84 24.88 -5.03 11.71
C TRP A 84 26.29 -4.70 12.25
N PRO A 85 27.37 -5.03 11.51
CA PRO A 85 28.73 -4.76 11.93
C PRO A 85 29.00 -3.25 12.16
N GLU A 86 29.94 -2.94 13.05
CA GLU A 86 30.28 -1.55 13.41
C GLU A 86 30.92 -0.78 12.26
N VAL A 87 31.77 -1.46 11.48
CA VAL A 87 32.26 -0.98 10.20
C VAL A 87 31.29 -1.45 9.12
N GLY A 88 30.53 -0.51 8.56
CA GLY A 88 29.63 -0.76 7.45
C GLY A 88 30.36 -0.68 6.12
N GLU A 89 30.12 -1.64 5.24
CA GLU A 89 30.38 -1.48 3.81
C GLU A 89 29.51 -0.35 3.25
N VAL A 90 29.93 0.28 2.16
CA VAL A 90 29.05 1.19 1.40
C VAL A 90 27.87 0.36 0.91
N THR A 91 26.76 0.48 1.63
CA THR A 91 25.57 -0.34 1.45
C THR A 91 24.57 0.48 0.66
N SER A 92 24.03 -0.06 -0.43
CA SER A 92 22.99 0.64 -1.20
C SER A 92 21.72 0.81 -0.36
N PRO A 93 20.83 1.76 -0.70
CA PRO A 93 19.55 1.93 0.02
C PRO A 93 18.73 0.63 0.06
N ASP A 94 18.73 -0.12 -1.04
CA ASP A 94 18.00 -1.39 -1.17
C ASP A 94 18.60 -2.47 -0.26
N GLU A 95 19.93 -2.54 -0.15
CA GLU A 95 20.60 -3.46 0.75
C GLU A 95 20.35 -3.13 2.24
N LEU A 96 20.30 -1.84 2.60
CA LEU A 96 19.94 -1.40 3.94
C LEU A 96 18.50 -1.80 4.29
N TRP A 97 17.58 -1.59 3.34
CA TRP A 97 16.18 -1.98 3.47
C TRP A 97 16.02 -3.50 3.63
N ASP A 98 16.61 -4.28 2.74
CA ASP A 98 16.54 -5.74 2.73
C ASP A 98 17.18 -6.36 4.00
N ARG A 99 18.32 -5.83 4.44
CA ARG A 99 18.93 -6.22 5.73
C ARG A 99 18.03 -5.91 6.93
N SER A 100 17.31 -4.79 6.91
CA SER A 100 16.34 -4.42 7.94
C SER A 100 15.16 -5.40 7.98
N LEU A 101 14.56 -5.71 6.82
CA LEU A 101 13.48 -6.70 6.72
C LEU A 101 13.92 -8.08 7.23
N ARG A 102 15.11 -8.55 6.84
CA ARG A 102 15.66 -9.82 7.36
C ARG A 102 15.81 -9.82 8.88
N THR A 103 16.19 -8.68 9.45
CA THR A 103 16.31 -8.54 10.91
C THR A 103 14.94 -8.63 11.57
N PHE A 104 13.93 -7.94 11.03
CA PHE A 104 12.56 -8.00 11.55
C PHE A 104 11.98 -9.41 11.52
N VAL A 105 12.14 -10.12 10.39
CA VAL A 105 11.66 -11.50 10.22
C VAL A 105 12.33 -12.48 11.18
N LYS A 106 13.58 -12.23 11.57
CA LYS A 106 14.30 -13.08 12.54
C LYS A 106 13.72 -12.92 13.95
N LEU A 107 13.43 -11.70 14.38
CA LEU A 107 13.10 -11.39 15.77
C LEU A 107 11.60 -11.32 16.06
N ASP A 108 10.77 -10.95 15.08
CA ASP A 108 9.32 -10.84 15.27
C ASP A 108 8.56 -11.90 14.45
N PRO A 109 7.97 -12.91 15.11
CA PRO A 109 7.15 -13.92 14.45
C PRO A 109 5.95 -13.35 13.69
N LYS A 110 5.36 -12.25 14.17
CA LYS A 110 4.21 -11.62 13.50
C LYS A 110 4.62 -10.99 12.16
N THR A 111 5.75 -10.28 12.14
CA THR A 111 6.33 -9.76 10.89
C THR A 111 6.67 -10.89 9.92
N ARG A 112 7.25 -12.00 10.40
CA ARG A 112 7.51 -13.18 9.56
C ARG A 112 6.23 -13.73 8.92
N GLU A 113 5.17 -13.89 9.71
CA GLU A 113 3.89 -14.36 9.22
C GLU A 113 3.29 -13.40 8.18
N PHE A 114 3.29 -12.10 8.49
CA PHE A 114 2.79 -11.06 7.61
C PHE A 114 3.53 -11.00 6.27
N LEU A 115 4.87 -10.96 6.28
CA LEU A 115 5.65 -10.98 5.04
C LEU A 115 5.52 -12.31 4.30
N GLY A 116 5.36 -13.42 5.02
CA GLY A 116 5.02 -14.71 4.42
C GLY A 116 3.67 -14.71 3.71
N GLN A 117 2.67 -13.96 4.22
CA GLN A 117 1.39 -13.76 3.53
C GLN A 117 1.55 -12.92 2.26
N LEU A 118 2.38 -11.87 2.28
CA LEU A 118 2.66 -11.06 1.09
C LEU A 118 3.44 -11.83 0.02
N GLY A 119 4.38 -12.69 0.42
CA GLY A 119 5.15 -13.55 -0.47
C GLY A 119 4.34 -14.68 -1.11
N ARG A 120 3.13 -14.96 -0.60
CA ARG A 120 2.17 -15.92 -1.19
C ARG A 120 1.37 -15.32 -2.37
N ARG A 121 1.81 -14.20 -2.94
CA ARG A 121 1.18 -13.61 -4.12
C ARG A 121 1.10 -14.69 -5.20
N SER A 122 -0.13 -14.91 -5.69
CA SER A 122 -0.51 -15.88 -6.72
C SER A 122 0.58 -15.96 -7.79
N GLU A 123 0.96 -17.17 -8.18
CA GLU A 123 1.78 -17.36 -9.37
C GLU A 123 1.18 -16.51 -10.48
N LEU A 124 1.90 -15.46 -10.88
CA LEU A 124 1.45 -14.64 -12.00
C LEU A 124 1.37 -15.58 -13.20
N PRO A 125 0.28 -15.54 -13.98
CA PRO A 125 0.20 -16.39 -15.14
C PRO A 125 1.40 -16.12 -16.03
N ARG A 126 2.07 -17.19 -16.45
CA ARG A 126 3.14 -17.07 -17.44
C ARG A 126 2.52 -16.45 -18.70
N PRO A 127 3.07 -15.36 -19.24
CA PRO A 127 2.62 -14.81 -20.51
C PRO A 127 2.62 -15.90 -21.57
N HIS A 128 1.52 -16.05 -22.30
CA HIS A 128 1.47 -16.92 -23.46
C HIS A 128 2.45 -16.43 -24.53
N ASP A 129 2.96 -17.36 -25.36
CA ASP A 129 3.78 -17.01 -26.52
C ASP A 129 3.04 -15.99 -27.39
N ALA A 130 3.67 -14.83 -27.57
CA ALA A 130 3.11 -13.66 -28.21
C ALA A 130 3.65 -13.44 -29.63
N ALA A 131 4.26 -14.47 -30.25
CA ALA A 131 4.78 -14.38 -31.63
C ALA A 131 3.75 -13.82 -32.63
N LEU A 132 2.47 -14.17 -32.44
CA LEU A 132 1.34 -13.70 -33.25
C LEU A 132 1.20 -12.16 -33.27
N LEU A 133 1.69 -11.45 -32.24
CA LEU A 133 1.62 -9.99 -32.16
C LEU A 133 2.59 -9.29 -33.12
N TYR A 134 3.52 -10.01 -33.74
CA TYR A 134 4.60 -9.47 -34.58
C TYR A 134 4.55 -9.93 -36.03
N GLU A 135 3.52 -10.70 -36.40
CA GLU A 135 3.29 -11.18 -37.76
C GLU A 135 2.76 -10.04 -38.65
N ALA A 136 3.68 -9.30 -39.28
CA ALA A 136 3.37 -8.10 -40.08
C ALA A 136 2.45 -8.37 -41.29
N ASP A 137 2.36 -9.62 -41.75
CA ASP A 137 1.48 -10.03 -42.86
C ASP A 137 -0.01 -10.10 -42.48
N ARG A 138 -0.35 -9.89 -41.19
CA ARG A 138 -1.72 -9.99 -40.66
C ARG A 138 -2.52 -8.69 -40.73
N GLY A 139 -1.87 -7.58 -41.10
CA GLY A 139 -2.48 -6.27 -41.29
C GLY A 139 -2.64 -5.44 -40.00
N ASP A 140 -2.53 -4.12 -40.14
CA ASP A 140 -2.41 -3.18 -39.00
C ASP A 140 -3.66 -3.15 -38.11
N PHE A 141 -4.86 -3.16 -38.70
CA PHE A 141 -6.13 -3.22 -37.97
C PHE A 141 -6.23 -4.44 -37.06
N PHE A 142 -5.87 -5.62 -37.57
CA PHE A 142 -5.90 -6.87 -36.80
C PHE A 142 -4.87 -6.81 -35.65
N LEU A 143 -3.64 -6.43 -35.96
CA LEU A 143 -2.54 -6.38 -34.99
C LEU A 143 -2.79 -5.36 -33.88
N ALA A 144 -3.29 -4.16 -34.19
CA ALA A 144 -3.58 -3.12 -33.20
C ALA A 144 -4.62 -3.60 -32.16
N ASN A 145 -5.71 -4.22 -32.62
CA ASN A 145 -6.77 -4.70 -31.73
C ASN A 145 -6.35 -5.95 -30.93
N LEU A 146 -5.55 -6.84 -31.53
CA LEU A 146 -5.02 -8.00 -30.84
C LEU A 146 -4.02 -7.61 -29.74
N ARG A 147 -3.11 -6.66 -30.03
CA ARG A 147 -2.19 -6.09 -29.03
C ARG A 147 -2.94 -5.41 -27.90
N LEU A 148 -4.00 -4.66 -28.20
CA LEU A 148 -4.84 -4.05 -27.17
C LEU A 148 -5.51 -5.11 -26.28
N HIS A 149 -6.05 -6.18 -26.87
CA HIS A 149 -6.64 -7.27 -26.10
C HIS A 149 -5.63 -7.93 -25.18
N TYR A 150 -4.42 -8.21 -25.69
CA TYR A 150 -3.35 -8.80 -24.91
C TYR A 150 -2.83 -7.88 -23.80
N ALA A 151 -2.65 -6.59 -24.08
CA ALA A 151 -2.26 -5.59 -23.08
C ALA A 151 -3.28 -5.46 -21.94
N ARG A 152 -4.59 -5.55 -22.25
CA ARG A 152 -5.64 -5.59 -21.22
C ARG A 152 -5.52 -6.84 -20.35
N TRP A 153 -5.29 -8.00 -20.96
CA TRP A 153 -5.07 -9.24 -20.23
C TRP A 153 -3.83 -9.14 -19.32
N LEU A 154 -2.71 -8.61 -19.81
CA LEU A 154 -1.49 -8.40 -19.01
C LEU A 154 -1.75 -7.47 -17.82
N THR A 155 -2.48 -6.37 -18.04
CA THR A 155 -2.86 -5.42 -16.99
C THR A 155 -3.72 -6.06 -15.91
N GLN A 156 -4.70 -6.89 -16.29
CA GLN A 156 -5.55 -7.62 -15.35
C GLN A 156 -4.77 -8.57 -14.44
N HIS A 157 -3.57 -8.98 -14.86
CA HIS A 157 -2.70 -9.90 -14.13
C HIS A 157 -1.45 -9.21 -13.58
N GLU A 158 -1.50 -7.89 -13.36
CA GLU A 158 -0.42 -7.13 -12.71
C GLU A 158 0.93 -7.17 -13.44
N LEU A 159 0.92 -7.51 -14.74
CA LEU A 159 2.10 -7.52 -15.61
C LEU A 159 2.24 -6.17 -16.33
N SER A 160 2.29 -5.08 -15.55
CA SER A 160 2.19 -3.71 -16.06
C SER A 160 3.33 -3.29 -16.98
N GLU A 161 4.57 -3.70 -16.70
CA GLU A 161 5.73 -3.39 -17.56
C GLU A 161 5.56 -3.99 -18.96
N LEU A 162 5.21 -5.28 -19.04
CA LEU A 162 4.93 -5.94 -20.31
C LEU A 162 3.71 -5.34 -21.02
N ALA A 163 2.68 -4.93 -20.27
CA ALA A 163 1.51 -4.28 -20.85
C ALA A 163 1.90 -2.95 -21.53
N LEU A 164 2.76 -2.15 -20.89
CA LEU A 164 3.26 -0.90 -21.45
C LEU A 164 4.07 -1.11 -22.73
N GLU A 165 4.96 -2.11 -22.75
CA GLU A 165 5.73 -2.48 -23.94
C GLU A 165 4.83 -2.84 -25.14
N VAL A 166 3.72 -3.53 -24.89
CA VAL A 166 2.75 -3.88 -25.94
C VAL A 166 1.94 -2.65 -26.37
N ILE A 167 1.53 -1.80 -25.43
CA ILE A 167 0.77 -0.57 -25.70
C ILE A 167 1.56 0.40 -26.57
N ASP A 168 2.87 0.52 -26.37
CA ASP A 168 3.75 1.40 -27.14
C ASP A 168 3.81 1.03 -28.64
N GLN A 169 3.41 -0.20 -28.99
CA GLN A 169 3.40 -0.72 -30.36
C GLN A 169 2.01 -0.63 -31.03
N ILE A 170 1.01 -0.07 -30.36
CA ILE A 170 -0.36 0.02 -30.87
C ILE A 170 -0.49 1.30 -31.72
N ASN A 171 -0.81 1.13 -33.01
CA ASN A 171 -1.30 2.24 -33.81
C ASN A 171 -2.73 2.59 -33.39
N THR A 172 -2.91 3.71 -32.69
CA THR A 172 -4.20 4.09 -32.11
C THR A 172 -5.27 4.45 -33.16
N SER A 173 -4.90 4.76 -34.40
CA SER A 173 -5.88 5.03 -35.47
C SER A 173 -6.63 3.77 -35.91
N GLU A 174 -6.09 2.59 -35.60
CA GLU A 174 -6.59 1.29 -36.03
C GLU A 174 -7.39 0.56 -34.93
N VAL A 175 -7.46 1.15 -33.73
CA VAL A 175 -8.10 0.55 -32.55
C VAL A 175 -9.60 0.80 -32.57
N ILE A 176 -10.38 -0.23 -32.22
CA ILE A 176 -11.81 -0.09 -31.93
C ILE A 176 -11.97 0.42 -30.48
N SER A 177 -12.40 1.67 -30.33
CA SER A 177 -12.66 2.34 -29.04
C SER A 177 -14.14 2.52 -28.76
#